data_AF-A0A2R5EV25-F1
#
_entry.id   AF-A0A2R5EV25-F1
#
_cell.length_a   1.000
_cell.length_b   1.000
_cell.length_c   1.000
_cell.angle_alpha   90.00
_cell.angle_beta   90.00
_cell.angle_gamma   90.00
#
_symmetry.space_group_name_H-M   'P 1'
#
loop_
_entity.id
_entity.type
_entity.pdbx_description
1 polymer ?
#
loop_
_entity_poly.entity_id
_entity_poly.type
_entity_poly.pdbx_seq_one_letter_code
_entity_poly.pdbx_strand_id
1 'polypeptide(L)'
;MYATESGSKHLHADGNYHIPFRSLYSRNVNNLMFAGRNISATHVAFGTTRVMATCAVIGEAAGASAALCVKHRKTPRDIYRGHMTELQQHLLRQDATIIGVANRDERDLARSASVIASSELSELAVTTP
;
A
#
# COMPACT_ATOMS: atom_id res chain seq x y z
N MET A 1 6.56 -7.06 38.43
CA MET A 1 6.52 -6.11 37.30
C MET A 1 5.05 -5.81 37.06
N TYR A 2 4.53 -4.71 37.61
CA TYR A 2 3.09 -4.41 37.54
C TYR A 2 2.95 -2.97 37.08
N ALA A 3 2.51 -2.80 35.83
CA ALA A 3 2.05 -1.50 35.35
C ALA A 3 0.77 -1.15 36.12
N THR A 4 0.63 0.09 36.55
CA THR A 4 -0.56 0.61 37.24
C THR A 4 -1.75 0.80 36.29
N GLU A 5 -1.50 0.73 34.99
CA GLU A 5 -2.55 0.78 33.97
C GLU A 5 -3.11 -0.61 33.71
N SER A 6 -4.40 -0.66 33.33
CA SER A 6 -5.03 -1.86 32.78
C SER A 6 -4.16 -2.46 31.67
N GLY A 7 -4.23 -3.78 31.51
CA GLY A 7 -3.55 -4.52 30.43
C GLY A 7 -3.96 -4.05 29.03
N SER A 8 -3.63 -4.85 28.01
CA SER A 8 -3.77 -4.52 26.57
C SER A 8 -4.79 -3.43 26.22
N LYS A 9 -4.31 -2.25 25.78
CA LYS A 9 -5.14 -1.14 25.28
C LYS A 9 -5.32 -1.30 23.77
N HIS A 10 -6.51 -1.70 23.34
CA HIS A 10 -6.84 -1.81 21.91
C HIS A 10 -7.38 -0.46 21.42
N LEU A 11 -6.66 0.16 20.49
CA LEU A 11 -7.11 1.36 19.81
C LEU A 11 -7.75 0.97 18.48
N HIS A 12 -8.97 1.44 18.26
CA HIS A 12 -9.70 1.30 17.01
C HIS A 12 -9.77 2.68 16.37
N ALA A 13 -9.13 2.83 15.22
CA ALA A 13 -9.23 4.07 14.44
C ALA A 13 -10.57 4.10 13.70
N ASP A 14 -11.13 5.30 13.52
CA ASP A 14 -12.28 5.50 12.66
C ASP A 14 -11.85 5.36 11.20
N GLY A 15 -12.19 4.22 10.60
CA GLY A 15 -11.90 3.91 9.20
C GLY A 15 -10.46 3.44 8.93
N ASN A 16 -10.10 3.47 7.65
CA ASN A 16 -8.81 2.99 7.15
C ASN A 16 -7.81 4.14 7.05
N TYR A 17 -6.52 3.82 7.25
CA TYR A 17 -5.44 4.78 7.13
C TYR A 17 -4.33 4.22 6.22
N HIS A 18 -3.60 5.12 5.56
CA HIS A 18 -2.46 4.73 4.73
C HIS A 18 -1.19 4.56 5.56
N ILE A 19 -0.31 3.68 5.09
CA ILE A 19 1.05 3.57 5.61
C ILE A 19 1.91 4.64 4.92
N PRO A 20 2.46 5.62 5.66
CA PRO A 20 3.27 6.65 5.04
C PRO A 20 4.53 6.05 4.43
N PHE A 21 4.82 6.36 3.17
CA PHE A 21 6.04 5.86 2.50
C PHE A 21 7.33 6.23 3.24
N ARG A 22 7.33 7.37 3.95
CA ARG A 22 8.45 7.79 4.82
C ARG A 22 8.78 6.81 5.96
N SER A 23 7.86 5.91 6.32
CA SER A 23 8.11 4.87 7.31
C SER A 23 8.94 3.70 6.76
N LEU A 24 9.08 3.59 5.44
CA LEU A 24 9.73 2.48 4.74
C LEU A 24 11.22 2.73 4.45
N TYR A 25 11.80 3.86 4.84
CA TYR A 25 13.23 4.13 4.63
C TYR A 25 13.92 4.75 5.84
N SER A 26 15.24 4.56 5.92
CA SER A 26 16.03 5.09 7.02
C SER A 26 16.16 6.61 6.97
N ARG A 27 16.01 7.25 8.13
CA ARG A 27 16.31 8.68 8.28
C ARG A 27 17.81 8.97 8.13
N ASN A 28 18.68 8.00 8.46
CA ASN A 28 20.12 8.19 8.65
C ASN A 28 20.94 7.59 7.50
N VAL A 29 20.48 6.49 6.91
CA VAL A 29 21.18 5.77 5.83
C VAL A 29 20.43 5.97 4.53
N ASN A 30 21.04 6.69 3.59
CA ASN A 30 20.35 7.17 2.38
C ASN A 30 19.89 6.06 1.42
N ASN A 31 20.50 4.87 1.47
CA ASN A 31 20.18 3.74 0.59
C ASN A 31 19.69 2.51 1.36
N LEU A 32 18.96 2.73 2.46
CA LEU A 32 18.41 1.66 3.29
C LEU A 32 16.89 1.79 3.37
N MET A 33 16.21 0.72 2.96
CA MET A 33 14.76 0.57 3.04
C MET A 33 14.37 -0.59 3.96
N PHE A 34 13.14 -0.52 4.47
CA PHE A 34 12.53 -1.50 5.35
C PHE A 34 11.25 -2.02 4.70
N ALA A 35 10.98 -3.31 4.88
CA ALA A 35 9.84 -3.99 4.28
C ALA A 35 9.18 -4.90 5.32
N GLY A 36 7.89 -4.68 5.57
CA GLY A 36 7.10 -5.41 6.55
C GLY A 36 7.32 -4.92 7.98
N ARG A 37 7.66 -5.84 8.90
CA ARG A 37 7.58 -5.61 10.36
C ARG A 37 8.64 -4.67 10.94
N ASN A 38 9.69 -4.37 10.18
CA ASN A 38 10.82 -3.54 10.60
C ASN A 38 10.69 -2.05 10.21
N ILE A 39 9.53 -1.65 9.67
CA ILE A 39 9.26 -0.24 9.36
C ILE A 39 9.09 0.61 10.62
N SER A 40 9.24 1.92 10.48
CA SER A 40 8.95 2.86 11.56
C SER A 40 7.44 2.95 11.84
N ALA A 41 7.03 2.63 13.07
CA ALA A 41 5.63 2.69 13.50
C ALA A 41 5.52 3.22 14.94
N THR A 42 4.41 3.88 15.25
CA THR A 42 4.04 4.22 16.63
C THR A 42 3.52 2.96 17.33
N HIS A 43 3.48 2.99 18.67
CA HIS A 43 2.84 1.91 19.45
C HIS A 43 1.41 1.61 18.99
N VAL A 44 0.67 2.64 18.57
CA VAL A 44 -0.72 2.52 18.07
C VAL A 44 -0.76 1.81 16.71
N ALA A 45 0.09 2.20 15.76
CA ALA A 45 0.08 1.66 14.41
C ALA A 45 0.74 0.26 14.33
N PHE A 46 1.68 -0.05 15.23
CA PHE A 46 2.49 -1.28 15.17
C PHE A 46 1.64 -2.55 15.13
N GLY A 47 0.47 -2.55 15.77
CA GLY A 47 -0.46 -3.68 15.77
C GLY A 47 -0.96 -4.05 14.38
N THR A 48 -1.41 -3.08 13.58
CA THR A 48 -2.02 -3.36 12.26
C THR A 48 -0.98 -3.41 11.14
N THR A 49 0.15 -2.71 11.26
CA THR A 49 1.20 -2.70 10.23
C THR A 49 1.97 -4.02 10.14
N ARG A 50 1.98 -4.81 11.23
CA ARG A 50 2.71 -6.10 11.30
C ARG A 50 1.90 -7.31 10.82
N VAL A 51 0.64 -7.14 10.44
CA VAL A 51 -0.22 -8.22 9.91
C VAL A 51 0.29 -8.65 8.53
N MET A 52 0.20 -9.94 8.20
CA MET A 52 0.86 -10.51 7.03
C MET A 52 0.46 -9.88 5.70
N ALA A 53 -0.84 -9.65 5.48
CA ALA A 53 -1.33 -8.98 4.28
C ALA A 53 -0.78 -7.55 4.17
N THR A 54 -0.79 -6.80 5.28
CA THR A 54 -0.21 -5.45 5.35
C THR A 54 1.29 -5.48 5.06
N CYS A 55 2.02 -6.46 5.60
CA CYS A 55 3.46 -6.64 5.34
C CYS A 55 3.74 -6.96 3.87
N ALA A 56 2.87 -7.72 3.20
CA ALA A 56 2.99 -7.99 1.78
C ALA A 56 2.88 -6.71 0.95
N VAL A 57 1.87 -5.88 1.22
CA VAL A 57 1.69 -4.58 0.54
C VAL A 57 2.85 -3.61 0.84
N ILE A 58 3.36 -3.57 2.08
CA ILE A 58 4.56 -2.79 2.41
C ILE A 58 5.76 -3.29 1.59
N GLY A 59 5.92 -4.61 1.46
CA GLY A 59 7.00 -5.23 0.71
C GLY A 59 6.95 -4.90 -0.78
N GLU A 60 5.75 -4.94 -1.36
CA GLU A 60 5.50 -4.52 -2.73
C GLU A 60 5.87 -3.04 -2.94
N ALA A 61 5.38 -2.14 -2.09
CA ALA A 61 5.71 -0.71 -2.17
C ALA A 61 7.22 -0.45 -2.02
N ALA A 62 7.89 -1.14 -1.09
CA ALA A 62 9.33 -1.04 -0.91
C ALA A 62 10.09 -1.53 -2.15
N GLY A 63 9.72 -2.70 -2.71
CA GLY A 63 10.35 -3.25 -3.91
C GLY A 63 10.16 -2.38 -5.15
N ALA A 64 8.94 -1.93 -5.40
CA ALA A 64 8.62 -1.01 -6.50
C ALA A 64 9.41 0.30 -6.38
N SER A 65 9.50 0.86 -5.18
CA SER A 65 10.28 2.07 -4.96
C SER A 65 11.78 1.88 -5.10
N ALA A 66 12.33 0.72 -4.73
CA ALA A 66 13.73 0.39 -4.95
C ALA A 66 14.05 0.30 -6.45
N ALA A 67 13.14 -0.27 -7.25
CA ALA A 67 13.27 -0.26 -8.71
C ALA A 67 13.29 1.18 -9.28
N LEU A 68 12.43 2.08 -8.76
CA LEU A 68 12.46 3.50 -9.13
C LEU A 68 13.75 4.21 -8.66
N CYS A 69 14.28 3.87 -7.49
CA CYS A 69 15.56 4.39 -7.01
C CYS A 69 16.69 4.08 -8.02
N VAL A 70 16.74 2.83 -8.50
CA VAL A 70 17.73 2.42 -9.52
C VAL A 70 17.48 3.12 -10.84
N LYS A 71 16.23 3.12 -11.33
CA LYS A 71 15.82 3.75 -12.61
C LYS A 71 16.22 5.22 -12.68
N HIS A 72 15.96 5.98 -11.62
CA HIS A 72 16.19 7.42 -11.58
C HIS A 72 17.53 7.82 -10.98
N ARG A 73 18.33 6.85 -10.49
CA ARG A 73 19.56 7.09 -9.71
C ARG A 73 19.31 8.02 -8.53
N LYS A 74 18.27 7.70 -7.75
CA LYS A 74 17.74 8.50 -6.65
C LYS A 74 17.69 7.70 -5.35
N THR A 75 17.71 8.39 -4.22
CA THR A 75 17.48 7.77 -2.91
C THR A 75 15.98 7.57 -2.67
N PRO A 76 15.55 6.70 -1.74
CA PRO A 76 14.13 6.56 -1.36
C PRO A 76 13.51 7.90 -0.93
N ARG A 77 14.29 8.78 -0.31
CA ARG A 77 13.85 10.14 0.08
C ARG A 77 13.56 11.01 -1.14
N ASP A 78 14.34 10.89 -2.20
CA ASP A 78 14.12 11.62 -3.45
C ASP A 78 12.90 11.05 -4.19
N ILE A 79 12.69 9.74 -4.15
CA ILE A 79 11.45 9.12 -4.67
C ILE A 79 10.22 9.68 -3.94
N TYR A 80 10.26 9.77 -2.62
CA TYR A 80 9.20 10.39 -1.83
C TYR A 80 8.89 11.83 -2.28
N ARG A 81 9.92 12.62 -2.60
CA ARG A 81 9.79 14.05 -2.93
C ARG A 81 9.38 14.33 -4.37
N GLY A 82 9.81 13.49 -5.32
CA GLY A 82 9.68 13.79 -6.75
C GLY A 82 8.94 12.74 -7.58
N HIS A 83 8.77 11.52 -7.06
CA HIS A 83 8.28 10.38 -7.85
C HIS A 83 7.15 9.61 -7.15
N MET A 84 6.47 10.22 -6.17
CA MET A 84 5.39 9.56 -5.44
C MET A 84 4.22 9.19 -6.37
N THR A 85 3.84 10.10 -7.29
CA THR A 85 2.79 9.81 -8.27
C THR A 85 3.17 8.65 -9.18
N GLU A 86 4.41 8.59 -9.66
CA GLU A 86 4.90 7.46 -10.48
C GLU A 86 4.83 6.14 -9.71
N LEU A 87 5.27 6.14 -8.44
CA LEU A 87 5.17 4.96 -7.57
C LEU A 87 3.72 4.52 -7.35
N GLN A 88 2.81 5.45 -7.03
CA GLN A 88 1.40 5.14 -6.81
C GLN A 88 0.73 4.61 -8.08
N GLN A 89 1.02 5.19 -9.25
CA GLN A 89 0.48 4.70 -10.52
C GLN A 89 1.04 3.33 -10.89
N HIS A 90 2.31 3.07 -10.59
CA HIS A 90 2.90 1.74 -10.77
C HIS A 90 2.21 0.69 -9.89
N LEU A 91 1.99 1.01 -8.62
CA LEU A 91 1.29 0.14 -7.67
C LEU A 91 -0.18 -0.10 -8.08
N LEU A 92 -0.90 0.94 -8.50
CA LEU A 92 -2.28 0.79 -9.01
C LEU A 92 -2.33 -0.12 -10.24
N ARG A 93 -1.34 -0.02 -11.14
CA ARG A 93 -1.23 -0.92 -12.30
C ARG A 93 -0.97 -2.38 -11.90
N GLN A 94 -0.40 -2.60 -10.72
CA GLN A 94 -0.18 -3.92 -10.11
C GLN A 94 -1.34 -4.36 -9.22
N ASP A 95 -2.49 -3.68 -9.30
CA ASP A 95 -3.70 -3.97 -8.53
C ASP A 95 -3.60 -3.67 -7.02
N ALA A 96 -2.62 -2.85 -6.62
CA ALA A 96 -2.52 -2.39 -5.24
C ALA A 96 -3.62 -1.38 -4.91
N THR A 97 -4.30 -1.56 -3.77
CA THR A 97 -5.35 -0.64 -3.32
C THR A 97 -4.77 0.59 -2.63
N ILE A 98 -4.88 1.77 -3.26
CA ILE A 98 -4.49 3.06 -2.67
C ILE A 98 -5.73 3.97 -2.57
N ILE A 99 -6.34 4.02 -1.38
CA ILE A 99 -7.58 4.79 -1.14
C ILE A 99 -7.38 6.26 -1.54
N GLY A 100 -8.31 6.80 -2.32
CA GLY A 100 -8.29 8.21 -2.74
C GLY A 100 -7.36 8.53 -3.92
N VAL A 101 -6.68 7.53 -4.50
CA VAL A 101 -5.84 7.73 -5.70
C VAL A 101 -6.46 7.00 -6.88
N ALA A 102 -6.80 7.76 -7.93
CA ALA A 102 -7.29 7.20 -9.18
C ALA A 102 -6.13 6.76 -10.10
N ASN A 103 -6.33 5.67 -10.82
CA ASN A 103 -5.44 5.27 -11.90
C ASN A 103 -5.54 6.27 -13.07
N ARG A 104 -4.39 6.82 -13.45
CA ARG A 104 -4.17 7.81 -14.50
C ARG A 104 -3.15 7.35 -15.53
N ASP A 105 -2.69 6.09 -15.50
CA ASP A 105 -1.77 5.58 -16.51
C ASP A 105 -2.44 5.59 -17.89
N GLU A 106 -1.88 6.37 -18.81
CA GLU A 106 -2.36 6.48 -20.20
C GLU A 106 -2.12 5.19 -21.00
N ARG A 107 -1.21 4.34 -20.53
CA ARG A 107 -0.91 3.04 -21.14
C ARG A 107 -1.79 1.92 -20.60
N ASP A 108 -2.74 2.25 -19.74
CA ASP A 108 -3.77 1.31 -19.30
C ASP A 108 -4.95 1.34 -20.27
N LEU A 109 -4.91 0.41 -21.24
CA LEU A 109 -5.93 0.30 -22.29
C LEU A 109 -7.30 -0.11 -21.73
N ALA A 110 -7.38 -0.69 -20.53
CA ALA A 110 -8.65 -1.05 -19.92
C ALA A 110 -9.51 0.20 -19.66
N ARG A 111 -8.89 1.36 -19.42
CA ARG A 111 -9.59 2.64 -19.18
C ARG A 111 -10.35 3.18 -20.38
N SER A 112 -9.94 2.79 -21.59
CA SER A 112 -10.59 3.18 -22.85
C SER A 112 -11.23 1.99 -23.57
N ALA A 113 -11.22 0.80 -22.95
CA ALA A 113 -11.77 -0.39 -23.56
C ALA A 113 -13.30 -0.33 -23.60
N SER A 114 -13.87 -0.78 -24.72
CA SER A 114 -15.30 -1.10 -24.83
C SER A 114 -15.46 -2.61 -24.72
N VAL A 115 -16.39 -3.06 -23.87
CA VAL A 115 -16.67 -4.48 -23.66
C VAL A 115 -18.06 -4.80 -24.21
N ILE A 116 -18.18 -5.91 -24.93
CA ILE A 116 -19.47 -6.45 -25.42
C ILE A 116 -19.53 -7.91 -24.98
N ALA A 117 -20.70 -8.37 -24.55
CA ALA A 117 -20.96 -9.77 -24.23
C ALA A 117 -22.17 -10.27 -25.03
N SER A 118 -22.15 -11.53 -25.45
CA SER A 118 -23.29 -12.15 -26.15
C SER A 118 -24.43 -12.55 -25.20
N SER A 119 -24.16 -12.60 -23.91
CA SER A 119 -25.14 -12.85 -22.85
C SER A 119 -24.62 -12.34 -21.50
N GLU A 120 -25.52 -12.07 -20.56
CA GLU A 120 -25.23 -11.77 -19.17
C GLU A 120 -26.16 -12.57 -18.26
N LEU A 121 -25.73 -12.84 -17.02
CA LEU A 121 -26.57 -13.41 -15.98
C LEU A 121 -26.82 -12.32 -14.92
N SER A 122 -28.02 -11.76 -14.93
CA SER A 122 -28.38 -10.63 -14.07
C SER A 122 -28.85 -11.06 -12.67
N GLU A 123 -29.22 -12.33 -12.49
CA GLU A 123 -29.72 -12.88 -11.22
C GLU A 123 -29.21 -14.31 -10.99
N LEU A 124 -28.64 -14.57 -9.81
CA LEU A 124 -28.29 -15.92 -9.37
C LEU A 124 -29.58 -16.60 -8.90
N ALA A 125 -30.16 -17.46 -9.73
CA ALA A 125 -31.34 -18.24 -9.33
C ALA A 125 -30.97 -19.27 -8.25
N VAL A 126 -30.99 -18.85 -6.98
CA VAL A 126 -31.10 -19.75 -5.82
C VAL A 126 -32.59 -19.89 -5.48
N THR A 127 -33.41 -20.25 -6.47
CA THR A 127 -34.87 -20.33 -6.31
C THR A 127 -35.38 -21.75 -6.09
N THR A 128 -34.53 -22.66 -5.60
CA THR A 128 -34.98 -23.95 -5.09
C THR A 128 -34.23 -24.29 -3.80
N PRO A 129 -34.93 -24.37 -2.64
CA PRO A 129 -34.39 -24.92 -1.39
C PRO A 129 -33.99 -26.40 -1.53
#